data_AF-A0A967WNS5-F1
#
_entry.id   AF-A0A967WNS5-F1
#
_cell.length_a   1.000
_cell.length_b   1.000
_cell.length_c   1.000
_cell.angle_alpha   90.00
_cell.angle_beta   90.00
_cell.angle_gamma   90.00
#
_symmetry.space_group_name_H-M   'P 1'
#
loop_
_entity.id
_entity.type
_entity.pdbx_description
1 polymer ?
#
loop_
_entity_poly.entity_id
_entity_poly.type
_entity_poly.pdbx_seq_one_letter_code
_entity_poly.pdbx_strand_id
1 'polypeptide(L)'
;MQRADGSWGYFDQGTAEETAYVLLTLLSFYQRFGTVDIDVLKRGATYLRHAFESNRTYPDLWIAKSLFAPEGVVESAILAAIYLYQMTFDHSPG
;
A
#
# COMPACT_ATOMS: atom_id res chain seq x y z
N MET A 1 0.52 1.61 -12.80
CA MET A 1 0.99 2.99 -12.53
C MET A 1 0.21 3.56 -11.35
N GLN A 2 0.78 4.54 -10.63
CA GLN A 2 0.08 5.19 -9.51
C GLN A 2 -1.05 6.09 -10.05
N ARG A 3 -2.21 6.05 -9.41
CA ARG A 3 -3.35 6.93 -9.68
C ARG A 3 -3.16 8.30 -9.03
N ALA A 4 -3.98 9.28 -9.43
CA ALA A 4 -3.89 10.66 -8.96
C ALA A 4 -4.10 10.81 -7.44
N ASP A 5 -4.90 9.93 -6.83
CA ASP A 5 -5.16 9.88 -5.38
C ASP A 5 -4.05 9.17 -4.58
N GLY A 6 -3.01 8.67 -5.26
CA GLY A 6 -1.90 7.93 -4.65
C GLY A 6 -2.08 6.41 -4.61
N SER A 7 -3.25 5.90 -5.00
CA SER A 7 -3.54 4.47 -5.00
C SER A 7 -2.94 3.71 -6.19
N TRP A 8 -2.86 2.40 -6.05
CA TRP A 8 -2.72 1.47 -7.16
C TRP A 8 -3.93 0.53 -7.20
N GLY A 9 -4.23 0.06 -8.41
CA GLY A 9 -5.25 -0.97 -8.64
C GLY A 9 -5.23 -1.41 -10.11
N TYR A 10 -5.49 -2.69 -10.34
CA TYR A 10 -5.48 -3.30 -11.66
C TYR A 10 -6.78 -3.01 -12.44
N PHE A 11 -7.92 -3.04 -11.75
CA PHE A 11 -9.23 -2.74 -12.32
C PHE A 11 -9.52 -1.23 -12.32
N ASP A 12 -10.79 -0.84 -12.45
CA ASP A 12 -11.22 0.55 -12.65
C ASP A 12 -10.90 1.47 -11.46
N GLN A 13 -10.77 0.91 -10.25
CA GLN A 13 -10.48 1.66 -9.02
C GLN A 13 -9.17 1.23 -8.37
N GLY A 14 -8.58 2.14 -7.60
CA GLY A 14 -7.51 1.79 -6.67
C GLY A 14 -8.05 1.04 -5.46
N THR A 15 -7.25 0.13 -4.92
CA THR A 15 -7.60 -0.63 -3.72
C THR A 15 -6.51 -0.53 -2.66
N ALA A 16 -6.91 -0.63 -1.39
CA ALA A 16 -5.96 -0.60 -0.28
C ALA A 16 -5.00 -1.81 -0.34
N GLU A 17 -5.51 -2.99 -0.71
CA GLU A 17 -4.71 -4.21 -0.87
C GLU A 17 -3.61 -4.05 -1.93
N GLU A 18 -3.98 -3.65 -3.16
CA GLU A 18 -3.01 -3.51 -4.25
C GLU A 18 -2.04 -2.36 -3.99
N THR A 19 -2.52 -1.27 -3.39
CA THR A 19 -1.65 -0.16 -2.97
C THR A 19 -0.64 -0.63 -1.92
N ALA A 20 -1.04 -1.46 -0.97
CA ALA A 20 -0.13 -2.00 0.05
C ALA A 20 0.96 -2.88 -0.57
N TYR A 21 0.60 -3.79 -1.49
CA TYR A 21 1.56 -4.65 -2.18
C TYR A 21 2.57 -3.86 -3.01
N VAL A 22 2.09 -2.88 -3.77
CA VAL A 22 2.99 -2.03 -4.58
C VAL A 22 3.88 -1.19 -3.67
N LEU A 23 3.33 -0.55 -2.63
CA LEU A 23 4.11 0.29 -1.72
C LEU A 23 5.18 -0.51 -0.97
N LEU A 24 4.86 -1.71 -0.46
CA LEU A 24 5.83 -2.61 0.15
C LEU A 24 6.98 -2.92 -0.81
N THR A 25 6.65 -3.28 -2.06
CA THR A 25 7.64 -3.59 -3.09
C THR A 25 8.54 -2.40 -3.38
N LEU A 26 7.96 -1.21 -3.56
CA LEU A 26 8.70 0.02 -3.84
C LEU A 26 9.57 0.46 -2.65
N LEU A 27 9.10 0.31 -1.41
CA LEU A 27 9.89 0.60 -0.21
C LEU A 27 11.06 -0.36 -0.05
N SER A 28 10.84 -1.67 -0.23
CA SER A 28 11.92 -2.66 -0.22
C SER A 28 12.95 -2.38 -1.32
N PHE A 29 12.51 -1.95 -2.50
CA PHE A 29 13.40 -1.55 -3.57
C PHE A 29 14.16 -0.25 -3.24
N TYR A 30 13.48 0.75 -2.68
CA TYR A 30 14.08 2.01 -2.24
C TYR A 30 15.14 1.78 -1.17
N GLN A 31 14.89 0.97 -0.15
CA GLN A 31 15.87 0.65 0.89
C GLN A 31 17.13 -0.03 0.32
N ARG A 32 16.98 -0.83 -0.75
CA ARG A 32 18.09 -1.56 -1.36
C ARG A 32 18.87 -0.75 -2.39
N PHE A 33 18.20 0.16 -3.12
CA PHE A 33 18.79 0.82 -4.30
C PHE A 33 18.64 2.35 -4.33
N GLY A 34 17.78 2.95 -3.49
CA GLY A 34 17.63 4.41 -3.34
C GLY A 34 17.01 5.17 -4.53
N THR A 35 16.50 4.48 -5.55
CA THR A 35 16.15 5.08 -6.86
C THR A 35 14.66 5.32 -7.10
N VAL A 36 13.81 5.20 -6.06
CA VAL A 36 12.36 5.48 -6.18
C VAL A 36 12.09 6.93 -5.80
N ASP A 37 11.25 7.59 -6.59
CA ASP A 37 10.74 8.93 -6.26
C ASP A 37 10.00 8.90 -4.91
N ILE A 38 10.48 9.72 -3.95
CA ILE A 38 9.94 9.81 -2.60
C ILE A 38 8.49 10.29 -2.62
N ASP A 39 8.10 11.16 -3.57
CA ASP A 39 6.72 11.65 -3.66
C ASP A 39 5.74 10.54 -4.05
N VAL A 40 6.17 9.57 -4.87
CA VAL A 40 5.38 8.38 -5.20
C VAL A 40 5.11 7.55 -3.94
N LEU A 41 6.15 7.32 -3.13
CA LEU A 41 6.05 6.58 -1.87
C LEU A 41 5.14 7.30 -0.86
N LYS A 42 5.31 8.61 -0.71
CA LYS A 42 4.54 9.45 0.22
C LYS A 42 3.06 9.47 -0.12
N ARG A 43 2.69 9.62 -1.40
CA ARG A 43 1.29 9.59 -1.84
C ARG A 43 0.65 8.23 -1.55
N GLY A 44 1.37 7.14 -1.81
CA GLY A 44 0.91 5.79 -1.50
C GLY A 44 0.65 5.57 -0.01
N ALA A 45 1.60 5.98 0.84
CA ALA A 45 1.46 5.88 2.29
C ALA A 45 0.30 6.74 2.83
N THR A 46 0.12 7.94 2.27
CA THR A 46 -0.98 8.84 2.63
C THR A 46 -2.34 8.22 2.28
N TYR A 47 -2.47 7.65 1.09
CA TYR A 47 -3.68 6.92 0.69
C TYR A 47 -3.97 5.75 1.63
N LEU A 48 -2.97 4.92 1.96
CA LEU A 48 -3.17 3.76 2.84
C LEU A 48 -3.59 4.13 4.25
N ARG A 49 -3.00 5.19 4.83
CA ARG A 49 -3.40 5.64 6.17
C ARG A 49 -4.86 6.07 6.18
N HIS A 50 -5.28 6.86 5.20
CA HIS A 50 -6.68 7.26 5.07
C HIS A 50 -7.58 6.04 4.84
N ALA A 51 -7.20 5.14 3.94
CA ALA A 51 -7.98 3.93 3.65
C ALA A 51 -8.13 3.02 4.87
N PHE A 52 -7.09 2.85 5.68
CA PHE A 52 -7.12 2.04 6.91
C PHE A 52 -8.03 2.65 7.98
N GLU A 53 -8.07 3.98 8.10
CA GLU A 53 -8.96 4.67 9.04
C GLU A 53 -10.43 4.65 8.57
N SER A 54 -10.69 4.65 7.26
CA SER A 54 -12.04 4.80 6.70
C SER A 54 -12.73 3.49 6.30
N ASN A 55 -11.99 2.47 5.84
CA ASN A 55 -12.59 1.26 5.29
C ASN A 55 -12.75 0.17 6.35
N ARG A 56 -13.94 -0.42 6.36
CA ARG A 56 -14.26 -1.64 7.15
C ARG A 56 -14.38 -2.90 6.30
N THR A 57 -14.31 -2.78 4.97
CA THR A 57 -14.45 -3.90 4.03
C THR A 57 -13.49 -3.70 2.86
N TYR A 58 -13.01 -4.80 2.30
CA TYR A 58 -12.06 -4.81 1.17
C TYR A 58 -12.68 -5.49 -0.05
N PRO A 59 -12.34 -5.06 -1.28
CA PRO A 59 -12.77 -5.76 -2.48
C PRO A 59 -12.31 -7.22 -2.52
N ASP A 60 -13.16 -8.10 -3.05
CA ASP A 60 -12.87 -9.52 -3.17
C ASP A 60 -11.87 -9.78 -4.33
N LEU A 61 -10.58 -9.88 -4.01
CA LEU A 61 -9.52 -10.14 -4.99
C LEU A 61 -9.01 -11.59 -4.99
N TRP A 62 -9.32 -12.37 -3.95
CA TRP A 62 -8.82 -13.74 -3.80
C TRP A 62 -9.77 -14.75 -4.42
N ILE A 63 -9.22 -15.76 -5.08
CA ILE A 63 -9.99 -16.78 -5.79
C ILE A 63 -10.09 -18.05 -4.93
N ALA A 64 -11.31 -18.45 -4.59
CA ALA A 64 -11.62 -19.79 -4.09
C ALA A 64 -12.72 -20.41 -4.98
N LYS A 65 -13.86 -20.83 -4.39
CA LYS A 65 -15.05 -21.21 -5.16
C LYS A 65 -15.72 -19.99 -5.80
N SER A 66 -15.64 -18.85 -5.13
CA SER A 66 -16.00 -17.52 -5.60
C SER A 66 -14.87 -16.55 -5.20
N LEU A 67 -15.00 -15.29 -5.62
CA LEU A 67 -14.14 -14.24 -5.08
C LEU A 67 -14.45 -14.05 -3.58
N PHE A 68 -13.41 -13.73 -2.80
CA PHE A 68 -13.50 -13.35 -1.39
C PHE A 68 -12.34 -12.42 -1.00
N ALA A 69 -12.46 -11.74 0.13
CA ALA A 69 -11.40 -10.94 0.75
C ALA A 69 -10.96 -11.55 2.10
N PRO A 70 -9.71 -12.02 2.24
CA PRO A 70 -9.15 -12.42 3.54
C PRO A 70 -8.74 -11.18 4.33
N GLU A 71 -9.70 -10.55 5.02
CA GLU A 71 -9.53 -9.24 5.68
C GLU A 71 -8.24 -9.14 6.52
N GLY A 72 -7.94 -10.13 7.36
CA GLY A 72 -6.73 -10.11 8.19
C GLY A 72 -5.41 -10.13 7.39
N VAL A 73 -5.38 -10.74 6.20
CA VAL A 73 -4.21 -10.72 5.30
C VAL A 73 -4.07 -9.34 4.67
N VAL A 74 -5.18 -8.76 4.22
CA VAL A 74 -5.21 -7.42 3.61
C VAL A 74 -4.79 -6.36 4.62
N GLU A 75 -5.35 -6.39 5.84
CA GLU A 75 -4.99 -5.49 6.94
C GLU A 75 -3.51 -5.60 7.32
N SER A 76 -3.00 -6.84 7.40
CA SER A 76 -1.58 -7.06 7.68
C SER A 76 -0.68 -6.44 6.62
N ALA A 77 -1.05 -6.54 5.33
CA ALA A 77 -0.30 -5.92 4.24
C ALA A 77 -0.34 -4.39 4.33
N ILE A 78 -1.50 -3.80 4.61
CA ILE A 78 -1.67 -2.35 4.76
C ILE A 78 -0.82 -1.82 5.92
N LEU A 79 -0.93 -2.44 7.11
CA LEU A 79 -0.16 -2.08 8.29
C LEU A 79 1.34 -2.23 8.07
N ALA A 80 1.78 -3.32 7.43
CA ALA A 80 3.18 -3.53 7.09
C ALA A 80 3.70 -2.42 6.15
N ALA A 81 2.91 -2.02 5.14
CA ALA A 81 3.28 -0.97 4.21
C ALA A 81 3.42 0.39 4.90
N ILE A 82 2.46 0.76 5.75
CA ILE A 82 2.48 2.00 6.55
C ILE A 82 3.69 2.01 7.49
N TYR A 83 3.91 0.92 8.22
CA TYR A 83 5.00 0.81 9.18
C TYR A 83 6.37 0.85 8.49
N LEU A 84 6.53 0.15 7.37
CA LEU A 84 7.79 0.18 6.61
C LEU A 84 8.08 1.57 6.06
N TYR A 85 7.05 2.31 5.62
CA TYR A 85 7.21 3.70 5.20
C TYR A 85 7.72 4.57 6.36
N GLN A 86 7.08 4.47 7.53
CA GLN A 86 7.49 5.18 8.74
C GLN A 86 8.94 4.84 9.12
N MET A 87 9.31 3.56 9.17
CA MET A 87 10.69 3.16 9.46
C MET A 87 11.71 3.74 8.46
N THR A 88 11.33 3.84 7.18
CA THR A 88 12.23 4.32 6.13
C THR A 88 12.48 5.82 6.21
N PHE A 89 11.47 6.60 6.62
CA PHE A 89 11.54 8.08 6.57
C PHE A 89 11.57 8.76 7.94
N ASP A 90 11.06 8.15 9.01
CA ASP A 90 11.08 8.70 10.38
C ASP A 90 12.45 8.47 11.08
N HIS A 91 13.31 7.60 10.53
CA HIS A 91 14.65 7.32 11.06
C HIS A 91 15.79 7.95 10.25
N SER A 92 15.54 8.94 9.39
CA SER A 92 16.66 9.67 8.76
C SER A 92 17.29 10.61 9.80
N PRO A 93 18.52 10.35 10.29
CA PRO A 93 19.28 11.41 10.94
C PRO A 93 19.56 12.46 9.86
N GLY A 94 19.23 13.71 10.15
CA GLY A 94 19.65 14.84 9.32
C GLY A 94 21.17 14.99 9.26
#